data_AF-A0A6H9YBH9-F1
#
_entry.id   AF-A0A6H9YBH9-F1
#
_cell.length_a   1.000
_cell.length_b   1.000
_cell.length_c   1.000
_cell.angle_alpha   90.00
_cell.angle_beta   90.00
_cell.angle_gamma   90.00
#
_symmetry.space_group_name_H-M   'P 1'
#
loop_
_entity.id
_entity.type
_entity.pdbx_description
1 polymer ?
#
loop_
_entity_poly.entity_id
_entity_poly.type
_entity_poly.pdbx_seq_one_letter_code
_entity_poly.pdbx_strand_id
1 'polypeptide(L)'
;MALVFQRLARNFIKNGYFPTDEVTLGRLLQGLDIDGSLIRILDPCCGEGVALAECVNHLQEAGAAVESFGIEFDPERAWHAKTIIGQVAHSDVNDVFMSWRSQSLLFLNPPYGNLVSDKASTGDTKRERLEVLFFRKTLPWLQYGGVMVLIVPYYALRKEFAAMIARNFERVQVFMAPEERFKQCVVFGIRRHSEGGDPKAQASLEACGNGESTPVLPVSWSGEPYYVPEARDMEFRFVAQRIDGAQLSAELARLRGHTLWPQFRRHFGLVDGVIRRPLRDLSDWHLALALAAGQISGVVESRSGRRLLIKGDTFKDKDVSVTYEERGQGQFTEIRTLTDKFVPSITAIDFTAGPNYGDVVKVR
;
A
#
# COMPACT_ATOMS: atom_id res chain seq x y z
N MET A 1 14.38 -19.46 25.64
CA MET A 1 14.53 -20.51 24.61
C MET A 1 15.29 -19.91 23.45
N ALA A 2 16.60 -20.18 23.37
CA ALA A 2 17.47 -19.76 22.28
C ALA A 2 17.62 -20.92 21.28
N LEU A 3 17.86 -20.58 20.00
CA LEU A 3 18.18 -21.45 18.84
C LEU A 3 17.10 -21.56 17.75
N VAL A 4 16.75 -20.46 17.07
CA VAL A 4 16.25 -20.51 15.68
C VAL A 4 16.86 -19.43 14.75
N PHE A 5 17.48 -18.37 15.26
CA PHE A 5 17.84 -17.21 14.44
C PHE A 5 19.16 -17.29 13.64
N GLN A 6 20.10 -18.17 14.00
CA GLN A 6 21.43 -18.18 13.35
C GLN A 6 21.47 -18.81 11.94
N ARG A 7 20.47 -19.62 11.54
CA ARG A 7 20.52 -20.35 10.26
C ARG A 7 19.97 -19.56 9.07
N LEU A 8 19.22 -18.47 9.29
CA LEU A 8 18.74 -17.58 8.22
C LEU A 8 19.84 -16.62 7.72
N ALA A 9 20.86 -16.32 8.54
CA ALA A 9 21.95 -15.37 8.28
C ALA A 9 22.84 -15.63 7.04
N ARG A 10 22.70 -16.78 6.34
CA ARG A 10 23.67 -17.22 5.31
C ARG A 10 23.37 -16.82 3.87
N ASN A 11 22.21 -16.25 3.55
CA ASN A 11 21.83 -15.93 2.16
C ASN A 11 21.74 -14.41 1.81
N PHE A 12 22.14 -13.52 2.72
CA PHE A 12 21.71 -12.11 2.70
C PHE A 12 22.47 -11.12 1.79
N ILE A 13 23.43 -11.53 0.96
CA ILE A 13 24.18 -10.59 0.08
C ILE A 13 23.46 -10.32 -1.26
N LYS A 14 22.15 -10.57 -1.35
CA LYS A 14 21.34 -10.23 -2.55
C LYS A 14 20.61 -8.91 -2.32
N ASN A 15 20.70 -7.98 -3.28
CA ASN A 15 19.96 -6.72 -3.36
C ASN A 15 20.28 -5.65 -2.29
N GLY A 16 21.46 -5.68 -1.66
CA GLY A 16 21.91 -4.61 -0.75
C GLY A 16 21.28 -4.63 0.64
N TYR A 17 20.72 -5.77 1.07
CA TYR A 17 20.22 -6.00 2.41
C TYR A 17 21.36 -6.37 3.39
N PHE A 18 21.43 -5.68 4.53
CA PHE A 18 22.43 -5.92 5.57
C PHE A 18 21.74 -5.99 6.94
N PRO A 19 21.45 -7.21 7.46
CA PRO A 19 20.83 -7.32 8.78
C PRO A 19 21.76 -6.72 9.84
N THR A 20 21.18 -5.97 10.77
CA THR A 20 21.91 -5.46 11.93
C THR A 20 22.36 -6.64 12.78
N ASP A 21 23.65 -6.73 13.11
CA ASP A 21 24.16 -7.80 13.96
C ASP A 21 23.68 -7.63 15.42
N GLU A 22 23.56 -8.77 16.12
CA GLU A 22 23.01 -8.84 17.47
C GLU A 22 23.84 -8.04 18.49
N VAL A 23 25.16 -7.95 18.30
CA VAL A 23 26.05 -7.24 19.24
C VAL A 23 25.87 -5.73 19.09
N THR A 24 25.84 -5.22 17.85
CA THR A 24 25.56 -3.81 17.57
C THR A 24 24.18 -3.42 18.06
N LEU A 25 23.17 -4.26 17.79
CA LEU A 25 21.79 -4.03 18.23
C LEU A 25 21.66 -4.02 19.75
N GLY A 26 22.20 -5.02 20.46
CA GLY A 26 22.15 -5.06 21.92
C GLY A 26 22.84 -3.86 22.58
N ARG A 27 23.94 -3.36 22.00
CA ARG A 27 24.65 -2.19 22.52
C ARG A 27 23.94 -0.87 22.22
N LEU A 28 23.35 -0.71 21.03
CA LEU A 28 22.68 0.55 20.68
C LEU A 28 21.40 0.75 21.49
N LEU A 29 20.70 -0.35 21.83
CA LEU A 29 19.47 -0.30 22.62
C LEU A 29 19.70 0.26 24.02
N GLN A 30 20.86 0.00 24.62
CA GLN A 30 21.21 0.58 25.93
C GLN A 30 21.34 2.11 25.91
N GLY A 31 21.53 2.71 24.73
CA GLY A 31 21.53 4.16 24.58
C GLY A 31 20.13 4.76 24.46
N LEU A 32 19.08 3.95 24.39
CA LEU A 32 17.69 4.39 24.24
C LEU A 32 16.92 4.19 25.55
N ASP A 33 16.07 5.15 25.87
CA ASP A 33 15.11 5.08 26.98
C ASP A 33 13.83 5.83 26.60
N ILE A 34 12.80 5.79 27.44
CA ILE A 34 11.50 6.41 27.17
C ILE A 34 11.31 7.71 27.95
N ASP A 35 10.66 8.68 27.32
CA ASP A 35 10.05 9.85 28.00
C ASP A 35 8.53 9.92 27.67
N GLY A 36 8.08 9.19 26.65
CA GLY A 36 6.67 8.99 26.31
C GLY A 36 6.07 7.72 26.91
N SER A 37 4.78 7.77 27.24
CA SER A 37 3.92 6.64 27.56
C SER A 37 3.43 5.89 26.31
N LEU A 38 3.09 6.60 25.22
CA LEU A 38 2.79 6.00 23.92
C LEU A 38 3.79 6.55 22.90
N ILE A 39 4.53 5.67 22.23
CA ILE A 39 5.55 6.08 21.26
C ILE A 39 5.33 5.40 19.90
N ARG A 40 5.66 6.13 18.83
CA ARG A 40 5.62 5.61 17.45
C ARG A 40 7.03 5.43 16.93
N ILE A 41 7.35 4.24 16.45
CA ILE A 41 8.69 3.94 15.94
C ILE A 41 8.61 3.44 14.50
N LEU A 42 9.58 3.85 13.68
CA LEU A 42 9.62 3.52 12.26
C LEU A 42 10.98 2.97 11.85
N ASP A 43 10.96 1.87 11.10
CA ASP A 43 12.07 1.46 10.23
C ASP A 43 11.60 1.45 8.75
N PRO A 44 12.05 2.41 7.91
CA PRO A 44 11.62 2.52 6.52
C PRO A 44 12.34 1.56 5.57
N CYS A 45 13.17 0.65 6.11
CA CYS A 45 13.92 -0.39 5.42
C CYS A 45 14.04 -1.62 6.32
N CYS A 46 12.91 -2.07 6.86
CA CYS A 46 12.88 -2.95 8.03
C CYS A 46 13.42 -4.36 7.81
N GLY A 47 13.62 -4.78 6.56
CA GLY A 47 14.03 -6.15 6.26
C GLY A 47 13.00 -7.13 6.80
N GLU A 48 13.51 -8.15 7.48
CA GLU A 48 12.70 -9.14 8.19
C GLU A 48 12.02 -8.60 9.45
N GLY A 49 12.28 -7.36 9.87
CA GLY A 49 11.66 -6.71 11.03
C GLY A 49 12.35 -6.93 12.38
N VAL A 50 13.40 -7.76 12.42
CA VAL A 50 14.06 -8.19 13.68
C VAL A 50 14.61 -7.00 14.48
N ALA A 51 15.34 -6.08 13.85
CA ALA A 51 15.94 -4.95 14.55
C ALA A 51 14.88 -4.03 15.17
N LEU A 52 13.79 -3.76 14.44
CA LEU A 52 12.69 -2.96 14.95
C LEU A 52 11.93 -3.71 16.06
N ALA A 53 11.75 -5.03 15.96
CA ALA A 53 11.13 -5.84 17.00
C ALA A 53 11.91 -5.79 18.33
N GLU A 54 13.25 -5.84 18.29
CA GLU A 54 14.07 -5.67 19.50
C GLU A 54 13.95 -4.26 20.08
N CYS A 55 13.80 -3.22 19.23
CA CYS A 55 13.51 -1.87 19.70
C CYS A 55 12.13 -1.79 20.37
N VAL A 56 11.11 -2.47 19.82
CA VAL A 56 9.79 -2.59 20.44
C VAL A 56 9.91 -3.21 21.83
N ASN A 57 10.56 -4.37 21.93
CA ASN A 57 10.71 -5.09 23.20
C ASN A 57 11.42 -4.24 24.25
N HIS A 58 12.57 -3.65 23.90
CA HIS A 58 13.36 -2.81 24.81
C HIS A 58 12.55 -1.63 25.36
N LEU A 59 11.81 -0.92 24.49
CA LEU A 59 11.02 0.25 24.90
C LEU A 59 9.74 -0.14 25.66
N GLN A 60 9.18 -1.31 25.39
CA GLN A 60 8.08 -1.88 26.17
C GLN A 60 8.54 -2.31 27.58
N GLU A 61 9.73 -2.91 27.69
CA GLU A 61 10.34 -3.25 28.98
C GLU A 61 10.64 -2.01 29.82
N ALA A 62 10.98 -0.89 29.18
CA ALA A 62 11.13 0.41 29.83
C ALA A 62 9.78 1.02 30.29
N GLY A 63 8.64 0.52 29.79
CA GLY A 63 7.30 0.88 30.24
C GLY A 63 6.40 1.62 29.24
N ALA A 64 6.83 1.78 27.97
CA ALA A 64 6.02 2.46 26.96
C ALA A 64 5.07 1.50 26.21
N ALA A 65 3.91 1.99 25.81
CA ALA A 65 3.14 1.42 24.72
C ALA A 65 3.78 1.80 23.39
N VAL A 66 4.07 0.80 22.54
CA VAL A 66 4.84 1.02 21.31
C VAL A 66 4.01 0.66 20.08
N GLU A 67 3.84 1.64 19.18
CA GLU A 67 3.30 1.45 17.84
C GLU A 67 4.46 1.41 16.84
N SER A 68 4.70 0.25 16.23
CA SER A 68 5.82 0.06 15.30
C SER A 68 5.36 -0.01 13.84
N PHE A 69 6.09 0.70 12.97
CA PHE A 69 5.83 0.77 11.54
C PHE A 69 7.08 0.34 10.75
N GLY A 70 6.88 -0.50 9.74
CA GLY A 70 7.94 -0.99 8.86
C GLY A 70 7.64 -0.74 7.39
N ILE A 71 8.66 -0.45 6.58
CA ILE A 71 8.54 -0.46 5.12
C ILE A 71 9.61 -1.41 4.59
N GLU A 72 9.22 -2.34 3.72
CA GLU A 72 10.14 -3.26 3.06
C GLU A 72 9.71 -3.51 1.62
N PHE A 73 10.69 -3.48 0.71
CA PHE A 73 10.45 -3.66 -0.72
C PHE A 73 10.42 -5.14 -1.14
N ASP A 74 11.18 -6.01 -0.47
CA ASP A 74 11.22 -7.43 -0.77
C ASP A 74 10.01 -8.16 -0.20
N PRO A 75 9.31 -8.99 -1.00
CA PRO A 75 8.09 -9.63 -0.57
C PRO A 75 8.31 -10.60 0.59
N GLU A 76 9.32 -11.47 0.52
CA GLU A 76 9.55 -12.49 1.55
C GLU A 76 9.85 -11.84 2.90
N ARG A 77 10.74 -10.83 2.89
CA ARG A 77 11.09 -10.08 4.10
C ARG A 77 9.92 -9.28 4.65
N ALA A 78 9.16 -8.59 3.79
CA ALA A 78 8.01 -7.81 4.23
C ALA A 78 6.91 -8.70 4.84
N TRP A 79 6.65 -9.87 4.25
CA TRP A 79 5.69 -10.84 4.80
C TRP A 79 6.16 -11.42 6.14
N HIS A 80 7.46 -11.68 6.31
CA HIS A 80 8.01 -12.08 7.61
C HIS A 80 7.84 -10.96 8.64
N ALA A 81 8.21 -9.72 8.30
CA ALA A 81 8.11 -8.57 9.19
C ALA A 81 6.66 -8.33 9.68
N LYS A 82 5.65 -8.50 8.80
CA LYS A 82 4.22 -8.42 9.17
C LYS A 82 3.80 -9.38 10.30
N THR A 83 4.59 -10.42 10.58
CA THR A 83 4.29 -11.40 11.64
C THR A 83 4.90 -11.04 12.99
N ILE A 84 5.89 -10.13 13.04
CA ILE A 84 6.66 -9.85 14.26
C ILE A 84 6.62 -8.38 14.70
N ILE A 85 6.28 -7.44 13.81
CA ILE A 85 6.09 -6.02 14.14
C ILE A 85 4.67 -5.55 13.78
N GLY A 86 4.25 -4.44 14.37
CA GLY A 86 2.87 -3.93 14.34
C GLY A 86 2.26 -3.75 12.95
N GLN A 87 2.72 -2.78 12.16
CA GLN A 87 2.24 -2.55 10.80
C GLN A 87 3.39 -2.45 9.81
N VAL A 88 3.30 -3.19 8.70
CA VAL A 88 4.33 -3.18 7.65
C VAL A 88 3.71 -2.94 6.29
N ALA A 89 4.29 -2.02 5.52
CA ALA A 89 3.99 -1.85 4.10
C ALA A 89 4.98 -2.65 3.26
N HIS A 90 4.49 -3.59 2.45
CA HIS A 90 5.30 -4.17 1.37
C HIS A 90 5.23 -3.20 0.17
N SER A 91 6.22 -2.31 0.08
CA SER A 91 6.22 -1.19 -0.87
C SER A 91 7.61 -0.58 -1.00
N ASP A 92 7.82 0.21 -2.05
CA ASP A 92 8.96 1.12 -2.10
C ASP A 92 8.71 2.30 -1.13
N VAL A 93 9.73 2.73 -0.39
CA VAL A 93 9.64 3.87 0.55
C VAL A 93 9.12 5.15 -0.13
N ASN A 94 9.36 5.30 -1.44
CA ASN A 94 8.85 6.42 -2.24
C ASN A 94 7.34 6.35 -2.49
N ASP A 95 6.77 5.15 -2.56
CA ASP A 95 5.36 4.86 -2.79
C ASP A 95 4.56 4.74 -1.47
N VAL A 96 5.11 5.21 -0.36
CA VAL A 96 4.43 5.25 0.95
C VAL A 96 4.12 6.68 1.36
N PHE A 97 2.89 6.88 1.83
CA PHE A 97 2.48 8.07 2.58
C PHE A 97 2.59 7.82 4.08
N MET A 98 3.25 8.75 4.77
CA MET A 98 3.34 8.77 6.23
C MET A 98 3.03 10.20 6.70
N SER A 99 2.20 10.33 7.74
CA SER A 99 1.93 11.63 8.37
C SER A 99 3.25 12.29 8.79
N TRP A 100 3.40 13.58 8.50
CA TRP A 100 4.61 14.33 8.82
C TRP A 100 4.80 14.46 10.33
N ARG A 101 6.05 14.37 10.80
CA ARG A 101 6.41 14.52 12.21
C ARG A 101 5.55 13.65 13.13
N SER A 102 5.31 12.40 12.75
CA SER A 102 4.44 11.47 13.47
C SER A 102 5.21 10.44 14.28
N GLN A 103 6.46 10.18 13.93
CA GLN A 103 7.30 9.15 14.56
C GLN A 103 8.12 9.76 15.70
N SER A 104 8.22 9.06 16.82
CA SER A 104 9.06 9.35 17.97
C SER A 104 10.49 8.83 17.80
N LEU A 105 10.66 7.66 17.19
CA LEU A 105 11.95 7.06 16.86
C LEU A 105 12.02 6.72 15.37
N LEU A 106 13.12 7.09 14.72
CA LEU A 106 13.44 6.70 13.36
C LEU A 106 14.69 5.81 13.39
N PHE A 107 14.49 4.50 13.18
CA PHE A 107 15.56 3.53 13.04
C PHE A 107 15.89 3.37 11.55
N LEU A 108 17.14 3.60 11.17
CA LEU A 108 17.58 3.59 9.78
C LEU A 108 18.76 2.65 9.62
N ASN A 109 18.56 1.56 8.90
CA ASN A 109 19.64 0.74 8.34
C ASN A 109 19.41 0.58 6.83
N PRO A 110 19.53 1.68 6.05
CA PRO A 110 19.15 1.70 4.65
C PRO A 110 20.03 0.78 3.79
N PRO A 111 19.57 0.36 2.61
CA PRO A 111 20.40 -0.39 1.68
C PRO A 111 21.63 0.43 1.26
N TYR A 112 22.77 -0.25 1.10
CA TYR A 112 24.05 0.43 0.83
C TYR A 112 24.37 0.51 -0.64
N GLY A 113 24.96 1.64 -1.03
CA GLY A 113 25.51 1.84 -2.38
C GLY A 113 24.89 3.00 -3.14
N ASN A 114 25.15 3.01 -4.44
CA ASN A 114 24.67 4.06 -5.34
C ASN A 114 23.39 3.59 -6.03
N LEU A 115 22.48 4.53 -6.29
CA LEU A 115 21.34 4.25 -7.16
C LEU A 115 21.84 3.82 -8.54
N VAL A 116 21.39 2.67 -9.03
CA VAL A 116 21.66 2.23 -10.40
C VAL A 116 20.70 3.00 -11.30
N SER A 117 21.20 3.91 -12.12
CA SER A 117 20.37 4.66 -13.06
C SER A 117 19.95 3.74 -14.21
N ASP A 118 18.64 3.51 -14.38
CA ASP A 118 18.07 2.74 -15.51
C ASP A 118 18.25 3.41 -16.88
N LYS A 119 18.90 4.58 -16.95
CA LYS A 119 19.22 5.26 -18.20
C LYS A 119 20.73 5.31 -18.38
N ALA A 120 21.18 4.81 -19.52
CA ALA A 120 22.49 5.05 -20.11
C ALA A 120 22.67 6.55 -20.42
N SER A 121 22.69 7.39 -19.38
CA SER A 121 22.98 8.80 -19.50
C SER A 121 24.47 9.00 -19.34
N THR A 122 25.12 9.19 -20.49
CA THR A 122 26.42 9.82 -20.66
C THR A 122 26.43 11.19 -19.98
N GLY A 123 26.96 11.25 -18.77
CA GLY A 123 27.18 12.49 -18.05
C GLY A 123 27.60 12.25 -16.61
N ASP A 124 28.59 13.00 -16.16
CA ASP A 124 29.28 12.95 -14.85
C ASP A 124 28.36 13.38 -13.67
N THR A 125 27.13 12.86 -13.66
CA THR A 125 26.17 13.09 -12.59
C THR A 125 26.56 12.21 -11.42
N LYS A 126 27.10 12.84 -10.35
CA LYS A 126 27.37 12.21 -9.05
C LYS A 126 26.21 11.27 -8.70
N ARG A 127 26.44 9.95 -8.76
CA ARG A 127 25.42 8.97 -8.38
C ARG A 127 25.06 9.18 -6.92
N GLU A 128 23.80 9.53 -6.65
CA GLU A 128 23.33 9.71 -5.28
C GLU A 128 23.33 8.37 -4.54
N ARG A 129 23.77 8.44 -3.28
CA ARG A 129 23.89 7.30 -2.38
C ARG A 129 22.53 6.96 -1.78
N LEU A 130 22.17 5.69 -1.75
CA LEU A 130 20.89 5.21 -1.21
C LEU A 130 20.73 5.61 0.26
N GLU A 131 21.81 5.57 1.05
CA GLU A 131 21.77 5.95 2.47
C GLU A 131 21.31 7.42 2.64
N VAL A 132 21.78 8.31 1.76
CA VAL A 132 21.43 9.73 1.76
C VAL A 132 20.00 9.96 1.29
N LEU A 133 19.56 9.20 0.28
CA LEU A 133 18.19 9.26 -0.26
C LEU A 133 17.15 8.82 0.78
N PHE A 134 17.39 7.67 1.42
CA PHE A 134 16.52 7.14 2.48
C PHE A 134 16.42 8.12 3.64
N PHE A 135 17.56 8.64 4.11
CA PHE A 135 17.57 9.66 5.17
C PHE A 135 16.73 10.89 4.75
N ARG A 136 16.96 11.45 3.56
CA ARG A 136 16.24 12.66 3.10
C ARG A 136 14.74 12.43 2.99
N LYS A 137 14.32 11.27 2.48
CA LYS A 137 12.91 10.90 2.30
C LYS A 137 12.18 10.74 3.65
N THR A 138 12.86 10.18 4.64
CA THR A 138 12.24 9.71 5.89
C THR A 138 12.37 10.73 7.03
N LEU A 139 13.37 11.62 6.98
CA LEU A 139 13.59 12.69 7.95
C LEU A 139 12.32 13.53 8.27
N PRO A 140 11.45 13.89 7.29
CA PRO A 140 10.24 14.65 7.58
C PRO A 140 9.19 13.92 8.41
N TRP A 141 9.28 12.59 8.53
CA TRP A 141 8.36 11.76 9.30
C TRP A 141 8.70 11.74 10.79
N LEU A 142 9.95 12.02 11.16
CA LEU A 142 10.41 12.12 12.55
C LEU A 142 9.95 13.45 13.16
N GLN A 143 9.35 13.39 14.35
CA GLN A 143 8.93 14.58 15.10
C GLN A 143 10.13 15.35 15.66
N TYR A 144 9.93 16.64 15.96
CA TYR A 144 10.93 17.38 16.74
C TYR A 144 11.00 16.82 18.17
N GLY A 145 12.21 16.74 18.72
CA GLY A 145 12.51 15.96 19.94
C GLY A 145 12.63 14.46 19.68
N GLY A 146 12.23 13.96 18.50
CA GLY A 146 12.33 12.54 18.15
C GLY A 146 13.76 12.07 18.00
N VAL A 147 14.01 10.79 18.31
CA VAL A 147 15.33 10.17 18.25
C VAL A 147 15.56 9.56 16.88
N MET A 148 16.76 9.70 16.35
CA MET A 148 17.24 8.94 15.20
C MET A 148 18.35 7.99 15.62
N VAL A 149 18.26 6.74 15.14
CA VAL A 149 19.36 5.78 15.13
C VAL A 149 19.65 5.46 13.67
N LEU A 150 20.85 5.79 13.20
CA LEU A 150 21.27 5.61 11.82
C LEU A 150 22.49 4.70 11.74
N ILE A 151 22.35 3.56 11.05
CA ILE A 151 23.39 2.57 10.80
C ILE A 151 23.77 2.65 9.33
N VAL A 152 25.00 3.10 9.06
CA VAL A 152 25.52 3.25 7.70
C VAL A 152 27.00 2.84 7.66
N PRO A 153 27.56 2.49 6.49
CA PRO A 153 29.00 2.35 6.37
C PRO A 153 29.68 3.70 6.65
N TYR A 154 30.77 3.73 7.41
CA TYR A 154 31.39 4.99 7.83
C TYR A 154 31.70 5.90 6.64
N TYR A 155 32.17 5.34 5.52
CA TYR A 155 32.51 6.08 4.30
C TYR A 155 31.32 6.74 3.59
N ALA A 156 30.08 6.48 4.02
CA ALA A 156 28.90 7.20 3.57
C ALA A 156 28.79 8.60 4.20
N LEU A 157 29.39 8.82 5.38
CA LEU A 157 29.40 10.10 6.14
C LEU A 157 30.33 11.16 5.52
N ARG A 158 30.16 11.42 4.22
CA ARG A 158 30.84 12.52 3.53
C ARG A 158 30.33 13.86 4.03
N LYS A 159 31.11 14.92 3.80
CA LYS A 159 30.79 16.32 4.15
C LYS A 159 29.32 16.72 3.93
N GLU A 160 28.76 16.42 2.76
CA GLU A 160 27.36 16.75 2.45
C GLU A 160 26.35 16.02 3.36
N PHE A 161 26.59 14.74 3.67
CA PHE A 161 25.72 13.96 4.54
C PHE A 161 25.91 14.35 6.01
N ALA A 162 27.16 14.51 6.45
CA ALA A 162 27.52 14.97 7.78
C ALA A 162 26.89 16.34 8.10
N ALA A 163 27.01 17.31 7.18
CA ALA A 163 26.40 18.63 7.32
C ALA A 163 24.86 18.54 7.40
N MET A 164 24.25 17.64 6.64
CA MET A 164 22.80 17.43 6.67
C MET A 164 22.32 16.85 8.00
N ILE A 165 23.06 15.90 8.59
CA ILE A 165 22.77 15.36 9.93
C ILE A 165 22.95 16.46 10.98
N ALA A 166 24.12 17.11 11.02
CA ALA A 166 24.44 18.15 12.00
C ALA A 166 23.50 19.38 11.94
N ARG A 167 22.90 19.66 10.78
CA ARG A 167 21.88 20.71 10.65
C ARG A 167 20.54 20.31 11.28
N ASN A 168 20.13 19.06 11.13
CA ASN A 168 18.78 18.61 11.49
C ASN A 168 18.70 18.00 12.89
N PHE A 169 19.84 17.66 13.49
CA PHE A 169 19.93 16.97 14.76
C PHE A 169 20.87 17.68 15.74
N GLU A 170 20.54 17.58 17.02
CA GLU A 170 21.41 17.89 18.15
C GLU A 170 21.76 16.62 18.93
N ARG A 171 22.64 16.75 19.94
CA ARG A 171 23.22 15.62 20.69
C ARG A 171 23.70 14.51 19.74
N VAL A 172 24.34 14.90 18.63
CA VAL A 172 24.80 13.95 17.62
C VAL A 172 26.03 13.24 18.13
N GLN A 173 25.99 11.90 18.17
CA GLN A 173 27.13 11.06 18.52
C GLN A 173 27.28 9.97 17.47
N VAL A 174 28.53 9.66 17.11
CA VAL A 174 28.88 8.60 16.16
C VAL A 174 29.80 7.59 16.82
N PHE A 175 29.51 6.32 16.61
CA PHE A 175 30.27 5.20 17.11
C PHE A 175 30.53 4.20 16.00
N MET A 176 31.71 3.57 15.99
CA MET A 176 31.93 2.40 15.14
C MET A 176 31.14 1.21 15.67
N ALA A 177 30.51 0.45 14.77
CA ALA A 177 29.88 -0.82 15.13
C ALA A 177 30.96 -1.82 15.60
N PRO A 178 30.69 -2.66 16.61
CA PRO A 178 31.61 -3.70 17.06
C PRO A 178 31.87 -4.76 15.98
N GLU A 179 30.92 -4.99 15.08
CA GLU A 179 31.10 -5.88 13.93
C GLU A 179 31.85 -5.15 12.81
N GLU A 180 33.10 -5.55 12.56
CA GLU A 180 33.99 -4.88 11.61
C GLU A 180 33.72 -5.27 10.14
N ARG A 181 33.05 -6.41 9.89
CA ARG A 181 32.87 -6.96 8.53
C ARG A 181 32.22 -5.97 7.56
N PHE A 182 31.28 -5.17 8.04
CA PHE A 182 30.49 -4.24 7.21
C PHE A 182 30.97 -2.80 7.32
N LYS A 183 32.00 -2.52 8.13
CA LYS A 183 32.55 -1.17 8.31
C LYS A 183 31.47 -0.15 8.67
N GLN A 184 30.50 -0.58 9.48
CA GLN A 184 29.35 0.24 9.87
C GLN A 184 29.70 1.16 11.03
N CYS A 185 29.03 2.29 11.07
CA CYS A 185 28.95 3.17 12.22
C CYS A 185 27.48 3.39 12.60
N VAL A 186 27.24 3.62 13.88
CA VAL A 186 25.93 3.99 14.45
C VAL A 186 25.98 5.46 14.81
N VAL A 187 25.02 6.22 14.29
CA VAL A 187 24.84 7.64 14.58
C VAL A 187 23.53 7.82 15.34
N PHE A 188 23.62 8.46 16.51
CA PHE A 188 22.47 8.90 17.27
C PHE A 188 22.27 10.41 17.08
N GLY A 189 21.03 10.87 17.21
CA GLY A 189 20.73 12.30 17.25
C GLY A 189 19.29 12.58 17.64
N ILE A 190 19.05 13.77 18.21
CA ILE A 190 17.71 14.27 18.54
C ILE A 190 17.29 15.30 17.49
N ARG A 191 16.12 15.08 16.89
CA ARG A 191 15.61 15.92 15.81
C ARG A 191 15.27 17.31 16.35
N ARG A 192 15.93 18.34 15.82
CA ARG A 192 15.69 19.74 16.20
C ARG A 192 15.12 20.55 15.05
N HIS A 193 14.68 21.79 15.30
CA HIS A 193 14.43 22.70 14.19
C HIS A 193 15.74 22.95 13.43
N SER A 194 15.65 23.07 12.11
CA SER A 194 16.83 23.26 11.24
C SER A 194 17.39 24.68 11.44
N GLU A 195 18.15 24.85 12.52
CA GLU A 195 18.96 26.01 12.83
C GLU A 195 20.45 25.67 12.60
N GLY A 196 21.32 26.67 12.52
CA GLY A 196 22.74 26.51 12.13
C GLY A 196 23.37 25.21 12.64
N GLY A 197 23.96 24.43 11.73
CA GLY A 197 24.52 23.11 12.05
C GLY A 197 25.59 23.21 13.13
N ASP A 198 25.62 22.26 14.07
CA ASP A 198 26.70 22.19 15.06
C ASP A 198 28.01 21.82 14.35
N PRO A 199 29.00 22.73 14.26
CA PRO A 199 30.26 22.44 13.57
C PRO A 199 31.03 21.29 14.21
N LYS A 200 30.88 21.06 15.52
CA LYS A 200 31.55 19.96 16.22
C LYS A 200 30.96 18.61 15.83
N ALA A 201 29.63 18.51 15.82
CA ALA A 201 28.92 17.33 15.33
C ALA A 201 29.29 17.02 13.87
N GLN A 202 29.30 18.04 13.00
CA GLN A 202 29.70 17.85 11.61
C GLN A 202 31.14 17.35 11.49
N ALA A 203 32.09 17.98 12.21
CA ALA A 203 33.49 17.56 12.18
C ALA A 203 33.68 16.12 12.69
N SER A 204 32.96 15.71 13.75
CA SER A 204 33.02 14.34 14.27
C SER A 204 32.50 13.31 13.27
N LEU A 205 31.40 13.60 12.58
CA LEU A 205 30.87 12.74 11.51
C LEU A 205 31.82 12.66 10.31
N GLU A 206 32.41 13.78 9.89
CA GLU A 206 33.39 13.82 8.79
C GLU A 206 34.67 13.05 9.14
N ALA A 207 35.18 13.20 10.37
CA ALA A 207 36.34 12.45 10.87
C ALA A 207 36.08 10.93 10.81
N CYS A 208 34.92 10.47 11.30
CA CYS A 208 34.49 9.08 11.17
C CYS A 208 34.40 8.64 9.70
N GLY A 209 33.81 9.48 8.84
CA GLY A 209 33.69 9.20 7.41
C GLY A 209 35.01 9.10 6.66
N ASN A 210 36.03 9.82 7.12
CA ASN A 210 37.40 9.75 6.61
C ASN A 210 38.21 8.57 7.18
N GLY A 211 37.63 7.80 8.10
CA GLY A 211 38.30 6.66 8.75
C GLY A 211 39.23 7.07 9.89
N GLU A 212 39.07 8.26 10.46
CA GLU A 212 39.79 8.66 11.67
C GLU A 212 39.30 7.87 12.89
N SER A 213 40.13 7.83 13.95
CA SER A 213 39.82 7.08 15.17
C SER A 213 38.50 7.55 15.78
N THR A 214 37.49 6.68 15.74
CA THR A 214 36.15 6.93 16.26
C THR A 214 35.85 5.88 17.34
N PRO A 215 35.29 6.26 18.50
CA PRO A 215 34.98 5.30 19.56
C PRO A 215 34.07 4.18 19.06
N VAL A 216 34.33 2.95 19.51
CA VAL A 216 33.42 1.82 19.26
C VAL A 216 32.21 1.95 20.17
N LEU A 217 31.05 1.50 19.69
CA LEU A 217 29.80 1.50 20.45
C LEU A 217 30.01 0.76 21.80
N PRO A 218 29.76 1.41 22.94
CA PRO A 218 30.14 0.88 24.24
C PRO A 218 29.29 -0.34 24.62
N VAL A 219 29.86 -1.23 25.43
CA VAL A 219 29.14 -2.40 25.98
C VAL A 219 28.09 -1.98 27.01
N SER A 220 28.37 -0.91 27.74
CA SER A 220 27.50 -0.29 28.74
C SER A 220 27.32 1.19 28.43
N TRP A 221 26.09 1.66 28.24
CA TRP A 221 25.84 3.09 28.05
C TRP A 221 26.10 3.85 29.36
N SER A 222 26.99 4.85 29.32
CA SER A 222 27.41 5.63 30.49
C SER A 222 27.00 7.10 30.43
N GLY A 223 26.54 7.56 29.27
CA GLY A 223 26.02 8.91 29.10
C GLY A 223 24.54 9.02 29.41
N GLU A 224 23.99 10.21 29.23
CA GLU A 224 22.54 10.41 29.24
C GLU A 224 21.90 9.61 28.09
N PRO A 225 20.83 8.84 28.34
CA PRO A 225 20.09 8.15 27.28
C PRO A 225 19.51 9.10 26.25
N TYR A 226 19.17 8.56 25.09
CA TYR A 226 18.32 9.20 24.10
C TYR A 226 16.87 8.86 24.39
N TYR A 227 16.18 9.77 25.06
CA TYR A 227 14.79 9.61 25.43
C TYR A 227 13.87 9.72 24.22
N VAL A 228 13.10 8.67 23.96
CA VAL A 228 12.10 8.62 22.89
C VAL A 228 10.83 9.34 23.38
N PRO A 229 10.40 10.44 22.73
CA PRO A 229 9.32 11.28 23.23
C PRO A 229 7.94 10.67 22.95
N GLU A 230 6.95 11.14 23.70
CA GLU A 230 5.52 10.85 23.46
C GLU A 230 5.14 11.07 21.99
N ALA A 231 4.37 10.13 21.44
CA ALA A 231 3.80 10.25 20.11
C ALA A 231 2.80 11.40 20.07
N ARG A 232 2.89 12.24 19.04
CA ARG A 232 1.98 13.39 18.93
C ARG A 232 0.53 12.92 18.83
N ASP A 233 -0.35 13.59 19.56
CA ASP A 233 -1.78 13.47 19.38
C ASP A 233 -2.19 14.12 18.05
N MET A 234 -2.47 13.28 17.06
CA MET A 234 -2.81 13.71 15.70
C MET A 234 -3.55 12.61 14.94
N GLU A 235 -4.23 13.00 13.86
CA GLU A 235 -4.70 12.04 12.87
C GLU A 235 -3.51 11.42 12.13
N PHE A 236 -3.14 10.22 12.58
CA PHE A 236 -2.03 9.48 12.04
C PHE A 236 -2.45 8.61 10.84
N ARG A 237 -1.67 8.65 9.76
CA ARG A 237 -1.87 7.83 8.57
C ARG A 237 -0.55 7.21 8.10
N PHE A 238 -0.62 5.92 7.81
CA PHE A 238 0.44 5.13 7.19
C PHE A 238 -0.19 4.30 6.07
N VAL A 239 0.11 4.65 4.81
CA VAL A 239 -0.60 4.10 3.65
C VAL A 239 0.37 3.83 2.51
N ALA A 240 0.37 2.59 2.01
CA ALA A 240 1.01 2.26 0.75
C ALA A 240 0.14 2.76 -0.42
N GLN A 241 0.71 3.51 -1.36
CA GLN A 241 0.00 4.03 -2.53
C GLN A 241 -0.31 2.93 -3.55
N ARG A 242 0.47 1.85 -3.54
CA ARG A 242 0.29 0.67 -4.38
C ARG A 242 0.16 -0.57 -3.51
N ILE A 243 -0.79 -1.42 -3.87
CA ILE A 243 -1.05 -2.68 -3.20
C ILE A 243 -0.97 -3.81 -4.23
N ASP A 244 -0.16 -4.83 -3.93
CA ASP A 244 -0.10 -6.04 -4.75
C ASP A 244 -1.27 -6.98 -4.46
N GLY A 245 -1.41 -8.04 -5.27
CA GLY A 245 -2.50 -9.00 -5.13
C GLY A 245 -2.51 -9.77 -3.80
N ALA A 246 -1.34 -10.09 -3.25
CA ALA A 246 -1.24 -10.82 -1.99
C ALA A 246 -1.63 -9.92 -0.80
N GLN A 247 -1.15 -8.67 -0.79
CA GLN A 247 -1.54 -7.66 0.18
C GLN A 247 -3.04 -7.36 0.11
N LEU A 248 -3.58 -7.18 -1.11
CA LEU A 248 -5.01 -6.94 -1.30
C LEU A 248 -5.86 -8.09 -0.79
N SER A 249 -5.45 -9.34 -1.06
CA SER A 249 -6.13 -10.53 -0.55
C SER A 249 -6.16 -10.55 0.99
N ALA A 250 -5.02 -10.24 1.63
CA ALA A 250 -4.93 -10.17 3.09
C ALA A 250 -5.81 -9.05 3.68
N GLU A 251 -5.83 -7.86 3.08
CA GLU A 251 -6.69 -6.77 3.52
C GLU A 251 -8.18 -7.07 3.32
N LEU A 252 -8.55 -7.69 2.20
CA LEU A 252 -9.93 -8.12 1.95
C LEU A 252 -10.38 -9.21 2.93
N ALA A 253 -9.49 -10.11 3.32
CA ALA A 253 -9.76 -11.10 4.37
C ALA A 253 -9.95 -10.43 5.73
N ARG A 254 -9.06 -9.50 6.11
CA ARG A 254 -9.15 -8.73 7.35
C ARG A 254 -10.44 -7.90 7.43
N LEU A 255 -10.82 -7.25 6.34
CA LEU A 255 -12.01 -6.40 6.26
C LEU A 255 -13.27 -7.15 5.82
N ARG A 256 -13.22 -8.48 5.73
CA ARG A 256 -14.30 -9.30 5.14
C ARG A 256 -15.69 -8.94 5.68
N GLY A 257 -15.82 -8.75 6.99
CA GLY A 257 -17.08 -8.38 7.63
C GLY A 257 -17.63 -7.00 7.23
N HIS A 258 -16.76 -6.10 6.79
CA HIS A 258 -17.10 -4.76 6.31
C HIS A 258 -17.26 -4.67 4.78
N THR A 259 -16.87 -5.71 4.05
CA THR A 259 -17.10 -5.78 2.60
C THR A 259 -18.54 -6.17 2.27
N LEU A 260 -18.96 -5.94 1.03
CA LEU A 260 -20.25 -6.43 0.52
C LEU A 260 -20.22 -7.94 0.20
N TRP A 261 -19.06 -8.59 0.22
CA TRP A 261 -18.93 -9.99 -0.19
C TRP A 261 -19.74 -10.99 0.65
N PRO A 262 -19.79 -10.90 1.99
CA PRO A 262 -20.67 -11.77 2.79
C PRO A 262 -22.16 -11.60 2.43
N GLN A 263 -22.53 -10.41 1.94
CA GLN A 263 -23.91 -10.06 1.60
C GLN A 263 -24.19 -10.20 0.10
N PHE A 264 -23.26 -10.74 -0.68
CA PHE A 264 -23.37 -10.80 -2.14
C PHE A 264 -24.65 -11.54 -2.55
N ARG A 265 -24.92 -12.72 -1.98
CA ARG A 265 -26.14 -13.49 -2.25
C ARG A 265 -27.42 -12.76 -1.85
N ARG A 266 -27.37 -11.92 -0.82
CA ARG A 266 -28.55 -11.16 -0.38
C ARG A 266 -28.91 -10.05 -1.37
N HIS A 267 -27.90 -9.40 -1.97
CA HIS A 267 -28.10 -8.25 -2.86
C HIS A 267 -28.20 -8.66 -4.34
N PHE A 268 -27.44 -9.66 -4.74
CA PHE A 268 -27.28 -10.09 -6.14
C PHE A 268 -27.71 -11.54 -6.37
N GLY A 269 -28.06 -12.29 -5.32
CA GLY A 269 -28.74 -13.56 -5.52
C GLY A 269 -30.10 -13.26 -6.12
N LEU A 270 -30.39 -13.88 -7.26
CA LEU A 270 -31.77 -14.08 -7.68
C LEU A 270 -32.46 -14.77 -6.51
N VAL A 271 -33.37 -14.06 -5.85
CA VAL A 271 -34.29 -14.72 -4.94
C VAL A 271 -35.12 -15.61 -5.83
N ASP A 272 -34.89 -16.91 -5.79
CA ASP A 272 -35.82 -17.93 -6.28
C ASP A 272 -37.08 -17.82 -5.41
N GLY A 273 -37.84 -16.74 -5.63
CA GLY A 273 -39.16 -16.59 -5.06
C GLY A 273 -39.98 -17.75 -5.59
N VAL A 274 -40.67 -18.45 -4.69
CA VAL A 274 -41.72 -19.39 -5.09
C VAL A 274 -42.60 -18.65 -6.09
N ILE A 275 -42.63 -19.11 -7.35
CA ILE A 275 -43.48 -18.53 -8.38
C ILE A 275 -44.92 -18.65 -7.87
N ARG A 276 -45.47 -17.55 -7.36
CA ARG A 276 -46.83 -17.53 -6.84
C ARG A 276 -47.76 -17.56 -8.03
N ARG A 277 -48.61 -18.58 -8.12
CA ARG A 277 -49.63 -18.64 -9.17
C ARG A 277 -50.58 -17.45 -8.99
N PRO A 278 -50.85 -16.67 -10.05
CA PRO A 278 -51.87 -15.62 -10.01
C PRO A 278 -53.22 -16.18 -9.53
N LEU A 279 -53.96 -15.42 -8.72
CA LEU A 279 -55.31 -15.80 -8.25
C LEU A 279 -56.34 -15.85 -9.38
N ARG A 280 -56.02 -15.28 -10.53
CA ARG A 280 -56.85 -15.24 -11.74
C ARG A 280 -55.99 -15.53 -12.94
N ASP A 281 -56.57 -16.13 -13.97
CA ASP A 281 -55.85 -16.36 -15.22
C ASP A 281 -55.35 -15.04 -15.82
N LEU A 282 -54.13 -15.08 -16.37
CA LEU A 282 -53.54 -13.94 -17.06
C LEU A 282 -54.35 -13.67 -18.32
N SER A 283 -54.77 -12.42 -18.52
CA SER A 283 -55.34 -12.00 -19.80
C SER A 283 -54.29 -11.99 -20.92
N ASP A 284 -54.76 -11.97 -22.16
CA ASP A 284 -53.90 -11.90 -23.35
C ASP A 284 -52.88 -10.76 -23.30
N TRP A 285 -53.28 -9.60 -22.74
CA TRP A 285 -52.38 -8.45 -22.55
C TRP A 285 -51.22 -8.77 -21.60
N HIS A 286 -51.48 -9.45 -20.48
CA HIS A 286 -50.43 -9.83 -19.54
C HIS A 286 -49.45 -10.83 -20.17
N LEU A 287 -49.97 -11.77 -20.95
CA LEU A 287 -49.15 -12.75 -21.68
C LEU A 287 -48.29 -12.07 -22.74
N ALA A 288 -48.84 -11.13 -23.50
CA ALA A 288 -48.11 -10.35 -24.51
C ALA A 288 -46.98 -9.53 -23.86
N LEU A 289 -47.26 -8.86 -22.73
CA LEU A 289 -46.26 -8.07 -22.01
C LEU A 289 -45.14 -8.94 -21.43
N ALA A 290 -45.48 -10.07 -20.81
CA ALA A 290 -44.50 -10.98 -20.22
C ALA A 290 -43.65 -11.69 -21.30
N LEU A 291 -44.24 -12.00 -22.45
CA LEU A 291 -43.50 -12.48 -23.62
C LEU A 291 -42.54 -11.40 -24.12
N ALA A 292 -43.00 -10.18 -24.36
CA ALA A 292 -42.15 -9.05 -24.79
C ALA A 292 -40.99 -8.79 -23.81
N ALA A 293 -41.24 -8.86 -22.51
CA ALA A 293 -40.23 -8.68 -21.47
C ALA A 293 -39.25 -9.87 -21.33
N GLY A 294 -39.36 -10.90 -22.19
CA GLY A 294 -38.52 -12.10 -22.15
C GLY A 294 -38.75 -13.00 -20.93
N GLN A 295 -39.85 -12.80 -20.19
CA GLN A 295 -40.22 -13.59 -19.01
C GLN A 295 -40.95 -14.89 -19.38
N ILE A 296 -41.52 -14.96 -20.59
CA ILE A 296 -42.17 -16.17 -21.10
C ILE A 296 -41.31 -16.77 -22.23
N SER A 297 -40.95 -18.03 -22.06
CA SER A 297 -40.34 -18.87 -23.09
C SER A 297 -40.93 -20.28 -23.03
N GLY A 298 -41.20 -20.89 -24.18
CA GLY A 298 -41.79 -22.24 -24.19
C GLY A 298 -42.21 -22.70 -25.58
N VAL A 299 -42.63 -23.96 -25.68
CA VAL A 299 -43.14 -24.53 -26.94
C VAL A 299 -44.64 -24.25 -27.04
N VAL A 300 -45.05 -23.57 -28.10
CA VAL A 300 -46.45 -23.38 -28.48
C VAL A 300 -46.80 -24.32 -29.62
N GLU A 301 -48.00 -24.88 -29.59
CA GLU A 301 -48.51 -25.78 -30.63
C GLU A 301 -49.77 -25.19 -31.26
N SER A 302 -49.78 -25.07 -32.59
CA SER A 302 -50.94 -24.62 -33.33
C SER A 302 -51.96 -25.75 -33.47
N ARG A 303 -53.22 -25.39 -33.74
CA ARG A 303 -54.27 -26.38 -34.09
C ARG A 303 -53.95 -27.20 -35.35
N SER A 304 -53.03 -26.74 -36.19
CA SER A 304 -52.53 -27.44 -37.37
C SER A 304 -51.35 -28.37 -37.09
N GLY A 305 -50.95 -28.54 -35.82
CA GLY A 305 -49.85 -29.40 -35.39
C GLY A 305 -48.46 -28.78 -35.52
N ARG A 306 -48.37 -27.48 -35.87
CA ARG A 306 -47.09 -26.76 -35.95
C ARG A 306 -46.60 -26.43 -34.55
N ARG A 307 -45.37 -26.79 -34.21
CA ARG A 307 -44.77 -26.54 -32.89
C ARG A 307 -43.67 -25.49 -33.01
N LEU A 308 -43.74 -24.43 -32.22
CA LEU A 308 -42.72 -23.37 -32.20
C LEU A 308 -42.19 -23.17 -30.78
N LEU A 309 -40.87 -23.21 -30.59
CA LEU A 309 -40.24 -22.75 -29.36
C LEU A 309 -40.09 -21.23 -29.44
N ILE A 310 -40.85 -20.48 -28.64
CA ILE A 310 -40.84 -19.02 -28.63
C ILE A 310 -39.95 -18.46 -27.53
N LYS A 311 -39.27 -17.36 -27.83
CA LYS A 311 -38.62 -16.47 -26.88
C LYS A 311 -38.89 -15.03 -27.30
N GLY A 312 -39.51 -14.27 -26.42
CA GLY A 312 -39.62 -12.84 -26.61
C GLY A 312 -38.39 -12.11 -26.06
N ASP A 313 -38.15 -10.95 -26.64
CA ASP A 313 -37.09 -10.01 -26.29
C ASP A 313 -37.61 -8.60 -26.52
N THR A 314 -37.00 -7.61 -25.88
CA THR A 314 -37.28 -6.20 -26.13
C THR A 314 -35.96 -5.49 -26.29
N PHE A 315 -35.76 -4.91 -27.47
CA PHE A 315 -34.59 -4.07 -27.73
C PHE A 315 -34.99 -2.60 -27.75
N LYS A 316 -34.04 -1.76 -27.36
CA LYS A 316 -34.19 -0.32 -27.36
C LYS A 316 -33.83 0.21 -28.75
N ASP A 317 -34.78 0.89 -29.36
CA ASP A 317 -34.62 1.64 -30.60
C ASP A 317 -34.76 3.14 -30.31
N LYS A 318 -34.40 4.00 -31.27
CA LYS A 318 -34.49 5.45 -31.12
C LYS A 318 -35.19 6.06 -32.31
N ASP A 319 -36.29 6.74 -32.04
CA ASP A 319 -36.94 7.60 -33.04
C ASP A 319 -36.35 9.01 -32.94
N VAL A 320 -35.99 9.60 -34.07
CA VAL A 320 -35.36 10.92 -34.12
C VAL A 320 -36.26 11.86 -34.90
N SER A 321 -36.88 12.82 -34.22
CA SER A 321 -37.59 13.91 -34.87
C SER A 321 -36.73 15.17 -34.86
N VAL A 322 -36.62 15.82 -36.02
CA VAL A 322 -35.88 17.07 -36.19
C VAL A 322 -36.90 18.16 -36.49
N THR A 323 -36.93 19.19 -35.64
CA THR A 323 -37.80 20.36 -35.81
C THR A 323 -36.92 21.60 -35.94
N TYR A 324 -37.28 22.49 -36.85
CA TYR A 324 -36.57 23.75 -37.05
C TYR A 324 -37.42 24.90 -36.52
N GLU A 325 -36.89 25.66 -35.57
CA GLU A 325 -37.52 26.90 -35.10
C GLU A 325 -36.76 28.10 -35.68
N GLU A 326 -37.48 28.98 -36.39
CA GLU A 326 -36.91 30.23 -36.89
C GLU A 326 -36.90 31.27 -35.76
N ARG A 327 -35.71 31.70 -35.35
CA ARG A 327 -35.53 32.91 -34.54
C ARG A 327 -35.15 34.00 -35.54
N GLY A 328 -36.06 34.93 -35.79
CA GLY A 328 -35.99 35.89 -36.91
C GLY A 328 -34.61 36.53 -37.16
N GLN A 329 -34.42 37.01 -38.39
CA GLN A 329 -33.12 37.30 -39.04
C GLN A 329 -32.38 36.08 -39.61
N GLY A 330 -33.12 35.09 -40.15
CA GLY A 330 -32.52 34.00 -40.93
C GLY A 330 -31.68 33.01 -40.11
N GLN A 331 -31.78 33.03 -38.78
CA GLN A 331 -31.19 32.03 -37.91
C GLN A 331 -32.22 30.94 -37.57
N PHE A 332 -31.88 29.69 -37.88
CA PHE A 332 -32.68 28.52 -37.55
C PHE A 332 -32.03 27.75 -36.39
N THR A 333 -32.84 27.36 -35.41
CA THR A 333 -32.42 26.43 -34.36
C THR A 333 -32.93 25.03 -34.71
N GLU A 334 -32.02 24.08 -34.87
CA GLU A 334 -32.35 22.67 -35.07
C GLU A 334 -32.55 21.98 -33.72
N ILE A 335 -33.77 21.55 -33.43
CA ILE A 335 -34.12 20.78 -32.24
C ILE A 335 -34.26 19.31 -32.65
N ARG A 336 -33.33 18.48 -32.19
CA ARG A 336 -33.40 17.02 -32.35
C ARG A 336 -34.00 16.39 -31.09
N THR A 337 -35.19 15.83 -31.20
CA THR A 337 -35.81 15.05 -30.13
C THR A 337 -35.55 13.57 -30.38
N LEU A 338 -34.79 12.95 -29.46
CA LEU A 338 -34.53 11.51 -29.45
C LEU A 338 -35.54 10.86 -28.52
N THR A 339 -36.49 10.10 -29.06
CA THR A 339 -37.47 9.35 -28.28
C THR A 339 -37.03 7.89 -28.22
N ASP A 340 -36.75 7.41 -27.01
CA ASP A 340 -36.45 6.00 -26.78
C ASP A 340 -37.72 5.16 -27.03
N LYS A 341 -37.64 4.22 -27.98
CA LYS A 341 -38.72 3.32 -28.36
C LYS A 341 -38.34 1.89 -28.00
N PHE A 342 -39.13 1.23 -27.16
CA PHE A 342 -38.92 -0.17 -26.83
C PHE A 342 -39.71 -1.04 -27.81
N VAL A 343 -38.99 -1.78 -28.66
CA VAL A 343 -39.60 -2.60 -29.71
C VAL A 343 -39.61 -4.06 -29.26
N PRO A 344 -40.79 -4.66 -28.99
CA PRO A 344 -40.87 -6.07 -28.68
C PRO A 344 -40.55 -6.89 -29.94
N SER A 345 -39.76 -7.95 -29.77
CA SER A 345 -39.44 -8.92 -30.82
C SER A 345 -39.67 -10.33 -30.32
N ILE A 346 -40.42 -11.12 -31.08
CA ILE A 346 -40.65 -12.52 -30.75
C ILE A 346 -39.92 -13.37 -31.79
N THR A 347 -38.95 -14.14 -31.32
CA THR A 347 -38.25 -15.12 -32.14
C THR A 347 -38.77 -16.51 -31.80
N ALA A 348 -39.02 -17.32 -32.83
CA ALA A 348 -39.41 -18.70 -32.69
C ALA A 348 -38.44 -19.62 -33.43
N ILE A 349 -38.29 -20.85 -32.92
CA ILE A 349 -37.64 -21.96 -33.62
C ILE A 349 -38.71 -22.99 -33.94
N ASP A 350 -38.79 -23.45 -35.19
CA ASP A 350 -39.77 -24.45 -35.60
C ASP A 350 -39.35 -25.86 -35.14
N PHE A 351 -40.18 -26.45 -34.29
CA PHE A 351 -39.99 -27.78 -33.70
C PHE A 351 -40.92 -28.82 -34.38
N THR A 352 -41.61 -28.44 -35.45
CA THR A 352 -42.47 -29.35 -36.21
C THR A 352 -41.61 -30.35 -36.97
N ALA A 353 -41.88 -31.64 -36.81
CA ALA A 353 -41.16 -32.66 -37.56
C ALA A 353 -41.41 -32.47 -39.06
N GLY A 354 -40.36 -32.25 -39.84
CA GLY A 354 -40.46 -31.96 -41.26
C GLY A 354 -39.29 -31.13 -41.78
N PRO A 355 -39.36 -30.66 -43.05
CA PRO A 355 -38.27 -29.96 -43.71
C PRO A 355 -37.91 -28.61 -43.07
N ASN A 356 -38.83 -28.00 -42.31
CA ASN A 356 -38.61 -26.71 -41.64
C ASN A 356 -38.12 -26.87 -40.20
N TYR A 357 -37.84 -28.09 -39.74
CA TYR A 357 -37.39 -28.34 -38.37
C TYR A 357 -36.06 -27.63 -38.10
N GLY A 358 -36.04 -26.78 -37.08
CA GLY A 358 -34.91 -25.94 -36.69
C GLY A 358 -34.92 -24.54 -37.29
N ASP A 359 -35.87 -24.21 -38.17
CA ASP A 359 -35.94 -22.89 -38.80
C ASP A 359 -36.23 -21.79 -37.77
N VAL A 360 -35.48 -20.68 -37.87
CA VAL A 360 -35.70 -19.49 -37.04
C VAL A 360 -36.67 -18.56 -37.75
N VAL A 361 -37.81 -18.29 -37.09
CA VAL A 361 -38.86 -17.40 -37.61
C VAL A 361 -39.06 -16.20 -36.68
N LYS A 362 -39.29 -15.03 -37.28
CA LYS A 362 -39.74 -13.85 -36.52
C LYS A 362 -41.26 -13.81 -36.51
N VAL A 363 -41.84 -13.84 -35.32
CA VAL A 363 -43.28 -13.66 -35.12
C VAL A 363 -43.52 -12.15 -35.03
N ARG A 364 -44.27 -11.62 -35.99
CA ARG A 364 -44.61 -10.20 -36.08
C ARG A 364 -46.01 -9.95 -35.55
#